data_AF-A0A9E1WKT9-F1
#
_entry.id   AF-A0A9E1WKT9-F1
#
_cell.length_a   1.000
_cell.length_b   1.000
_cell.length_c   1.000
_cell.angle_alpha   90.00
_cell.angle_beta   90.00
_cell.angle_gamma   90.00
#
_symmetry.space_group_name_H-M   'P 1'
#
loop_
_entity.id
_entity.type
_entity.pdbx_description
1 polymer ?
#
loop_
_entity_poly.entity_id
_entity_poly.type
_entity_poly.pdbx_seq_one_letter_code
_entity_poly.pdbx_strand_id
1 'polypeptide(L)'
;MLRILLIALLSQIFSFNFVQADDLKDLVLTQREKNNLRNSITEERIETLIPGLMRREGIDAWVLIAREYNDDPVMMTMVEAHRFTVSRRTVLMFLDHGPEKGVERLTISRWGVGSFKPSWVPEEEPDQWKRISEILSEFNPKKIGLNYSDNFSITDGISHTQMRDFKAALPAELTSRIVSAERLSIGWIETRIPSEMEIYKDVMKIAHGIIAEAFSAENIKPGITTRQDLLWWMRQRIHDLTLVTWFHPEIDIERSDRSKREIAEGNLDPDVIYKGDHVHT
;
A
#
# COMPACT_ATOMS: atom_id res chain seq x y z
N MET A 1 67.42 -45.87 -27.08
CA MET A 1 66.36 -46.49 -26.25
C MET A 1 65.54 -45.38 -25.61
N LEU A 2 64.30 -45.26 -26.09
CA LEU A 2 63.07 -44.91 -25.38
C LEU A 2 63.17 -44.20 -24.00
N ARG A 3 62.62 -42.98 -23.90
CA ARG A 3 61.69 -42.52 -22.82
C ARG A 3 61.32 -41.04 -23.04
N ILE A 4 60.19 -40.81 -23.72
CA ILE A 4 59.48 -39.53 -23.70
C ILE A 4 58.49 -39.63 -22.53
N LEU A 5 58.75 -38.90 -21.44
CA LEU A 5 57.78 -38.69 -20.37
C LEU A 5 56.79 -37.62 -20.83
N LEU A 6 55.54 -38.02 -21.06
CA LEU A 6 54.42 -37.09 -21.24
C LEU A 6 53.91 -36.72 -19.83
N ILE A 7 54.26 -35.53 -19.35
CA ILE A 7 53.66 -34.96 -18.12
C ILE A 7 52.33 -34.33 -18.53
N ALA A 8 51.23 -35.00 -18.22
CA ALA A 8 49.89 -34.42 -18.32
C ALA A 8 49.70 -33.42 -17.17
N LEU A 9 49.76 -32.14 -17.48
CA LEU A 9 49.42 -31.07 -16.54
C LEU A 9 47.89 -31.00 -16.45
N LEU A 10 47.32 -31.55 -15.38
CA LEU A 10 45.91 -31.35 -15.04
C LEU A 10 45.75 -29.91 -14.52
N SER A 11 45.30 -29.00 -15.38
CA SER A 11 44.76 -27.72 -14.96
C SER A 11 43.37 -27.95 -14.32
N GLN A 12 43.31 -27.96 -12.99
CA GLN A 12 42.05 -27.77 -12.28
C GLN A 12 41.53 -26.37 -12.59
N ILE A 13 40.58 -26.29 -13.52
CA ILE A 13 39.73 -25.11 -13.68
C ILE A 13 38.86 -25.06 -12.42
N PHE A 14 39.23 -24.21 -11.47
CA PHE A 14 38.29 -23.73 -10.47
C PHE A 14 37.26 -22.90 -11.21
N SER A 15 36.13 -23.52 -11.56
CA SER A 15 34.92 -22.79 -11.91
C SER A 15 34.48 -22.03 -10.66
N PHE A 16 34.85 -20.76 -10.56
CA PHE A 16 34.13 -19.83 -9.70
C PHE A 16 32.69 -19.82 -10.19
N ASN A 17 31.80 -20.47 -9.45
CA ASN A 17 30.38 -20.22 -9.59
C ASN A 17 30.16 -18.76 -9.19
N PHE A 18 30.20 -17.84 -10.17
CA PHE A 18 29.53 -16.56 -10.04
C PHE A 18 28.03 -16.82 -10.12
N VAL A 19 27.49 -17.33 -9.02
CA VAL A 19 26.08 -17.16 -8.69
C VAL A 19 26.08 -16.12 -7.58
N GLN A 20 26.17 -14.85 -7.97
CA GLN A 20 25.59 -13.81 -7.14
C GLN A 20 24.12 -13.79 -7.53
N ALA A 21 23.36 -14.78 -7.02
CA ALA A 21 21.92 -14.67 -7.01
C ALA A 21 21.60 -13.44 -6.18
N ASP A 22 20.72 -12.60 -6.69
CA ASP A 22 20.22 -11.44 -5.96
C ASP A 22 19.29 -11.98 -4.86
N ASP A 23 19.87 -12.32 -3.70
CA ASP A 23 19.16 -12.94 -2.58
C ASP A 23 17.92 -12.12 -2.15
N LEU A 24 17.93 -10.79 -2.35
CA LEU A 24 16.78 -9.94 -2.06
C LEU A 24 15.66 -10.10 -3.08
N LYS A 25 16.00 -10.32 -4.36
CA LYS A 25 15.01 -10.56 -5.41
C LYS A 25 14.25 -11.85 -5.18
N ASP A 26 14.92 -12.88 -4.65
CA ASP A 26 14.29 -14.16 -4.31
C ASP A 26 13.31 -14.05 -3.13
N LEU A 27 13.44 -13.01 -2.29
CA LEU A 27 12.48 -12.70 -1.23
C LEU A 27 11.27 -11.90 -1.73
N VAL A 28 11.34 -11.27 -2.90
CA VAL A 28 10.25 -10.44 -3.41
C VAL A 28 9.30 -11.25 -4.29
N LEU A 29 8.07 -11.35 -3.82
CA LEU A 29 6.98 -11.99 -4.55
C LEU A 29 6.78 -11.40 -5.96
N THR A 30 6.41 -12.26 -6.91
CA THR A 30 5.97 -11.83 -8.24
C THR A 30 4.70 -10.97 -8.16
N GLN A 31 4.39 -10.21 -9.21
CA GLN A 31 3.16 -9.38 -9.22
C GLN A 31 1.87 -10.20 -9.02
N ARG A 32 1.82 -11.44 -9.53
CA ARG A 32 0.69 -12.34 -9.33
C ARG A 32 0.58 -12.79 -7.87
N GLU A 33 1.69 -13.16 -7.25
CA GLU A 33 1.73 -13.55 -5.84
C GLU A 33 1.41 -12.37 -4.93
N LYS A 34 1.95 -11.17 -5.19
CA LYS A 34 1.60 -9.91 -4.51
C LYS A 34 0.10 -9.64 -4.58
N ASN A 35 -0.51 -9.78 -5.75
CA ASN A 35 -1.95 -9.60 -5.92
C ASN A 35 -2.76 -10.61 -5.09
N ASN A 36 -2.38 -11.89 -5.13
CA ASN A 36 -3.08 -12.93 -4.37
C ASN A 36 -2.94 -12.73 -2.86
N LEU A 37 -1.74 -12.40 -2.38
CA LEU A 37 -1.48 -12.11 -0.97
C LEU A 37 -2.30 -10.90 -0.50
N ARG A 38 -2.26 -9.80 -1.25
CA ARG A 38 -3.04 -8.59 -0.93
C ARG A 38 -4.53 -8.90 -0.87
N ASN A 39 -5.09 -9.63 -1.84
CA ASN A 39 -6.51 -9.99 -1.83
C ASN A 39 -6.87 -10.87 -0.62
N SER A 40 -6.03 -11.84 -0.28
CA SER A 40 -6.24 -12.70 0.90
C SER A 40 -6.23 -11.90 2.21
N ILE A 41 -5.26 -10.99 2.36
CA ILE A 41 -5.16 -10.11 3.53
C ILE A 41 -6.33 -9.13 3.58
N THR A 42 -6.69 -8.50 2.47
CA THR A 42 -7.86 -7.61 2.40
C THR A 42 -9.13 -8.35 2.85
N GLU A 43 -9.35 -9.58 2.38
CA GLU A 43 -10.52 -10.37 2.77
C GLU A 43 -10.51 -10.69 4.28
N GLU A 44 -9.39 -11.17 4.82
CA GLU A 44 -9.25 -11.45 6.26
C GLU A 44 -9.49 -10.19 7.10
N ARG A 45 -8.97 -9.04 6.67
CA ARG A 45 -9.21 -7.75 7.33
C ARG A 45 -10.68 -7.37 7.30
N ILE A 46 -11.35 -7.51 6.15
CA ILE A 46 -12.78 -7.19 6.03
C ILE A 46 -13.59 -8.08 6.98
N GLU A 47 -13.29 -9.37 7.05
CA GLU A 47 -13.98 -10.32 7.92
C GLU A 47 -13.78 -10.04 9.41
N THR A 48 -12.54 -9.75 9.81
CA THR A 48 -12.17 -9.68 11.22
C THR A 48 -12.32 -8.28 11.82
N LEU A 49 -12.11 -7.21 11.04
CA LEU A 49 -12.09 -5.85 11.55
C LEU A 49 -13.44 -5.14 11.43
N ILE A 50 -14.10 -5.24 10.28
CA ILE A 50 -15.27 -4.41 9.94
C ILE A 50 -16.41 -4.55 10.96
N PRO A 51 -16.83 -5.76 11.38
CA PRO A 51 -17.90 -5.88 12.38
C PRO A 51 -17.56 -5.19 13.70
N GLY A 52 -16.31 -5.30 14.16
CA GLY A 52 -15.85 -4.63 15.39
C GLY A 52 -15.81 -3.12 15.24
N LEU A 53 -15.27 -2.62 14.13
CA LEU A 53 -15.12 -1.19 13.85
C LEU A 53 -16.48 -0.48 13.70
N MET A 54 -17.42 -1.07 12.95
CA MET A 54 -18.78 -0.53 12.79
C MET A 54 -19.48 -0.38 14.14
N ARG A 55 -19.43 -1.42 14.99
CA ARG A 55 -20.05 -1.41 16.33
C ARG A 55 -19.38 -0.45 17.28
N ARG A 56 -18.04 -0.37 17.25
CA ARG A 56 -17.24 0.55 18.07
C ARG A 56 -17.65 2.01 17.83
N GLU A 57 -17.88 2.38 16.56
CA GLU A 57 -18.30 3.74 16.19
C GLU A 57 -19.83 3.92 16.15
N GLY A 58 -20.59 2.85 16.33
CA GLY A 58 -22.06 2.83 16.29
C GLY A 58 -22.63 3.21 14.93
N ILE A 59 -21.98 2.77 13.84
CA ILE A 59 -22.41 2.98 12.46
C ILE A 59 -23.10 1.70 11.96
N ASP A 60 -24.39 1.79 11.65
CA ASP A 60 -25.17 0.62 11.22
C ASP A 60 -25.01 0.33 9.72
N ALA A 61 -24.93 1.39 8.92
CA ALA A 61 -24.64 1.30 7.48
C ALA A 61 -23.42 2.14 7.15
N TRP A 62 -22.38 1.54 6.57
CA TRP A 62 -21.23 2.28 6.06
C TRP A 62 -21.20 2.23 4.55
N VAL A 63 -21.26 3.41 3.91
CA VAL A 63 -21.34 3.53 2.46
C VAL A 63 -20.09 4.25 1.94
N LEU A 64 -19.31 3.56 1.13
CA LEU A 64 -18.16 4.12 0.43
C LEU A 64 -18.58 4.38 -1.01
N ILE A 65 -18.34 5.59 -1.52
CA ILE A 65 -18.75 6.01 -2.86
C ILE A 65 -17.53 6.55 -3.59
N ALA A 66 -17.20 5.93 -4.72
CA ALA A 66 -16.13 6.36 -5.60
C ALA A 66 -16.66 6.60 -7.01
N ARG A 67 -15.93 7.40 -7.78
CA ARG A 67 -16.14 7.50 -9.23
C ARG A 67 -14.80 7.39 -9.95
N GLU A 68 -14.83 6.92 -11.18
CA GLU A 68 -13.65 6.77 -12.02
C GLU A 68 -12.79 8.06 -12.01
N TYR A 69 -11.49 7.89 -11.72
CA TYR A 69 -10.50 8.97 -11.55
C TYR A 69 -10.71 9.92 -10.36
N ASN A 70 -11.66 9.63 -9.48
CA ASN A 70 -11.84 10.30 -8.19
C ASN A 70 -12.27 9.23 -7.17
N ASP A 71 -11.33 8.32 -6.93
CA ASP A 71 -11.51 7.19 -6.05
C ASP A 71 -11.52 7.62 -4.59
N ASP A 72 -12.33 6.95 -3.79
CA ASP A 72 -12.26 7.07 -2.34
C ASP A 72 -10.99 6.34 -1.85
N PRO A 73 -10.07 6.99 -1.12
CA PRO A 73 -8.80 6.37 -0.72
C PRO A 73 -9.00 5.13 0.16
N VAL A 74 -10.05 5.10 0.98
CA VAL A 74 -10.39 3.95 1.81
C VAL A 74 -10.92 2.81 0.95
N MET A 75 -11.83 3.10 0.02
CA MET A 75 -12.39 2.09 -0.89
C MET A 75 -11.30 1.36 -1.68
N MET A 76 -10.28 2.08 -2.16
CA MET A 76 -9.19 1.48 -2.93
C MET A 76 -8.34 0.47 -2.15
N THR A 77 -8.45 0.46 -0.82
CA THR A 77 -7.82 -0.57 0.03
C THR A 77 -8.69 -1.81 0.26
N MET A 78 -9.95 -1.78 -0.16
CA MET A 78 -10.95 -2.84 0.07
C MET A 78 -11.30 -3.64 -1.18
N VAL A 79 -10.97 -3.11 -2.36
CA VAL A 79 -11.22 -3.77 -3.64
C VAL A 79 -10.03 -4.67 -4.03
N GLU A 80 -10.23 -5.51 -5.04
CA GLU A 80 -9.18 -6.40 -5.53
C GLU A 80 -7.93 -5.62 -5.97
N ALA A 81 -6.75 -6.11 -5.60
CA ALA A 81 -5.46 -5.44 -5.74
C ALA A 81 -5.06 -5.09 -7.18
N HIS A 82 -5.68 -5.72 -8.19
CA HIS A 82 -5.46 -5.43 -9.61
C HIS A 82 -6.30 -4.26 -10.14
N ARG A 83 -7.22 -3.71 -9.32
CA ARG A 83 -7.99 -2.52 -9.71
C ARG A 83 -7.17 -1.27 -9.44
N PHE A 84 -6.85 -0.55 -10.52
CA PHE A 84 -6.10 0.71 -10.45
C PHE A 84 -7.00 1.95 -10.26
N THR A 85 -8.29 1.84 -10.62
CA THR A 85 -9.37 2.82 -10.42
C THR A 85 -10.69 2.06 -10.37
N VAL A 86 -11.72 2.63 -9.76
CA VAL A 86 -13.08 2.15 -9.96
C VAL A 86 -13.57 2.49 -11.36
N SER A 87 -14.49 1.69 -11.91
CA SER A 87 -15.11 1.97 -13.22
C SER A 87 -16.45 2.68 -13.01
N ARG A 88 -16.67 3.83 -13.67
CA ARG A 88 -17.88 4.67 -13.45
C ARG A 88 -18.11 4.97 -11.96
N ARG A 89 -19.33 4.85 -11.45
CA ARG A 89 -19.64 4.98 -10.01
C ARG A 89 -19.67 3.59 -9.37
N THR A 90 -18.78 3.38 -8.41
CA THR A 90 -18.78 2.18 -7.56
C THR A 90 -19.21 2.59 -6.17
N VAL A 91 -20.10 1.80 -5.58
CA VAL A 91 -20.53 1.98 -4.20
C VAL A 91 -20.38 0.65 -3.48
N LEU A 92 -19.57 0.65 -2.43
CA LEU A 92 -19.50 -0.45 -1.46
C LEU A 92 -20.37 -0.08 -0.26
N MET A 93 -21.10 -1.05 0.25
CA MET A 93 -22.02 -0.84 1.37
C MET A 93 -21.88 -2.01 2.35
N PHE A 94 -21.64 -1.65 3.61
CA PHE A 94 -21.68 -2.57 4.74
C PHE A 94 -22.94 -2.32 5.56
N LEU A 95 -23.65 -3.38 5.92
CA LEU A 95 -24.85 -3.31 6.76
C LEU A 95 -24.66 -4.23 7.98
N ASP A 96 -24.56 -3.68 9.19
CA ASP A 96 -24.40 -4.47 10.41
C ASP A 96 -25.74 -4.97 10.93
N HIS A 97 -26.00 -6.26 10.78
CA HIS A 97 -27.20 -6.94 11.27
C HIS A 97 -27.07 -7.37 12.74
N GLY A 98 -26.01 -6.92 13.42
CA GLY A 98 -25.72 -7.21 14.82
C GLY A 98 -24.83 -8.44 15.01
N PRO A 99 -24.44 -8.75 16.26
CA PRO A 99 -23.44 -9.78 16.57
C PRO A 99 -23.73 -11.16 16.01
N GLU A 100 -24.99 -11.57 15.98
CA GLU A 100 -25.41 -12.92 15.54
C GLU A 100 -25.44 -13.08 14.03
N LYS A 101 -25.83 -12.02 13.30
CA LYS A 101 -26.02 -12.06 11.83
C LYS A 101 -24.81 -11.49 11.07
N GLY A 102 -23.93 -10.77 11.77
CA GLY A 102 -22.72 -10.20 11.19
C GLY A 102 -22.99 -8.99 10.30
N VAL A 103 -22.01 -8.68 9.46
CA VAL A 103 -22.05 -7.55 8.53
C VAL A 103 -22.25 -8.06 7.11
N GLU A 104 -23.33 -7.64 6.48
CA GLU A 104 -23.58 -7.85 5.06
C GLU A 104 -22.75 -6.89 4.21
N ARG A 105 -22.27 -7.37 3.06
CA ARG A 105 -21.36 -6.65 2.17
C ARG A 105 -21.95 -6.60 0.76
N LEU A 106 -22.32 -5.42 0.31
CA LEU A 106 -22.95 -5.19 -0.98
C LEU A 106 -22.09 -4.28 -1.84
N THR A 107 -22.09 -4.53 -3.14
CA THR A 107 -21.66 -3.57 -4.13
C THR A 107 -22.86 -3.20 -5.00
N ILE A 108 -23.12 -1.90 -5.14
CA ILE A 108 -24.24 -1.41 -5.96
C ILE A 108 -23.73 -1.32 -7.40
N SER A 109 -23.45 -2.49 -7.97
CA SER A 109 -22.94 -2.66 -9.32
C SER A 109 -23.54 -3.94 -9.91
N ARG A 110 -23.49 -4.04 -11.25
CA ARG A 110 -23.88 -5.25 -11.98
C ARG A 110 -23.06 -6.47 -11.59
N TRP A 111 -21.77 -6.26 -11.35
CA TRP A 111 -20.81 -7.31 -11.03
C TRP A 111 -20.33 -7.19 -9.59
N GLY A 112 -19.96 -8.31 -8.98
CA GLY A 112 -19.32 -8.31 -7.67
C GLY A 112 -17.95 -7.61 -7.69
N VAL A 113 -17.49 -7.24 -6.50
CA VAL A 113 -16.17 -6.66 -6.23
C VAL A 113 -15.61 -7.42 -5.05
N GLY A 114 -14.61 -8.27 -5.23
CA GLY A 114 -14.10 -9.14 -4.16
C GLY A 114 -15.21 -9.98 -3.51
N SER A 115 -15.35 -9.89 -2.18
CA SER A 115 -16.43 -10.55 -1.42
C SER A 115 -17.75 -9.78 -1.37
N PHE A 116 -17.85 -8.61 -2.00
CA PHE A 116 -19.08 -7.82 -2.03
C PHE A 116 -20.07 -8.38 -3.05
N LYS A 117 -21.31 -8.63 -2.61
CA LYS A 117 -22.37 -9.17 -3.46
C LYS A 117 -22.96 -8.08 -4.37
N PRO A 118 -23.11 -8.31 -5.68
CA PRO A 118 -23.77 -7.35 -6.57
C PRO A 118 -25.22 -7.13 -6.16
N SER A 119 -25.70 -5.88 -6.25
CA SER A 119 -27.04 -5.48 -5.78
C SER A 119 -27.76 -4.50 -6.71
N TRP A 120 -27.31 -4.38 -7.97
CA TRP A 120 -27.90 -3.47 -8.94
C TRP A 120 -27.89 -4.01 -10.37
N VAL A 121 -29.05 -3.98 -11.03
CA VAL A 121 -29.22 -4.33 -12.45
C VAL A 121 -29.71 -3.08 -13.19
N PRO A 122 -28.85 -2.43 -14.00
CA PRO A 122 -29.19 -1.16 -14.67
C PRO A 122 -30.42 -1.24 -15.59
N GLU A 123 -30.69 -2.41 -16.15
CA GLU A 123 -31.85 -2.67 -17.00
C GLU A 123 -33.18 -2.65 -16.24
N GLU A 124 -33.16 -3.04 -14.96
CA GLU A 124 -34.36 -3.07 -14.09
C GLU A 124 -34.57 -1.72 -13.41
N GLU A 125 -33.49 -1.10 -12.95
CA GLU A 125 -33.51 0.23 -12.33
C GLU A 125 -32.34 1.07 -12.87
N PRO A 126 -32.57 1.94 -13.88
CA PRO A 126 -31.51 2.76 -14.46
C PRO A 126 -30.87 3.75 -13.49
N ASP A 127 -31.58 4.16 -12.43
CA ASP A 127 -31.06 5.08 -11.42
C ASP A 127 -30.40 4.33 -10.26
N GLN A 128 -29.07 4.23 -10.31
CA GLN A 128 -28.27 3.63 -9.25
C GLN A 128 -28.47 4.31 -7.88
N TRP A 129 -28.75 5.62 -7.83
CA TRP A 129 -29.02 6.32 -6.58
C TRP A 129 -30.34 5.90 -5.96
N LYS A 130 -31.37 5.68 -6.80
CA LYS A 130 -32.64 5.14 -6.34
C LYS A 130 -32.45 3.75 -5.73
N ARG A 131 -31.65 2.87 -6.34
CA ARG A 131 -31.34 1.55 -5.76
C ARG A 131 -30.65 1.65 -4.40
N ILE A 132 -29.71 2.59 -4.24
CA ILE A 132 -29.05 2.86 -2.94
C ILE A 132 -30.09 3.28 -1.89
N SER A 133 -31.01 4.16 -2.28
CA SER A 133 -32.08 4.66 -1.42
C SER A 133 -33.04 3.56 -0.98
N GLU A 134 -33.40 2.65 -1.88
CA GLU A 134 -34.24 1.47 -1.57
C GLU A 134 -33.58 0.56 -0.53
N ILE A 135 -32.31 0.18 -0.75
CA ILE A 135 -31.57 -0.70 0.18
C ILE A 135 -31.49 -0.07 1.57
N LEU A 136 -31.14 1.21 1.66
CA LEU A 136 -31.04 1.91 2.94
C LEU A 136 -32.41 2.12 3.60
N SER A 137 -33.48 2.30 2.82
CA SER A 137 -34.85 2.42 3.34
C SER A 137 -35.38 1.10 3.87
N GLU A 138 -35.10 -0.02 3.19
CA GLU A 138 -35.43 -1.36 3.65
C GLU A 138 -34.66 -1.73 4.93
N PHE A 139 -33.36 -1.43 4.96
CA PHE A 139 -32.52 -1.69 6.14
C PHE A 139 -32.82 -0.76 7.32
N ASN A 140 -33.22 0.49 7.04
CA ASN A 140 -33.59 1.52 8.02
C ASN A 140 -32.53 1.76 9.12
N PRO A 141 -31.26 2.08 8.76
CA PRO A 141 -30.17 2.26 9.73
C PRO A 141 -30.37 3.48 10.61
N LYS A 142 -29.97 3.44 11.89
CA LYS A 142 -29.98 4.60 12.79
C LYS A 142 -28.85 5.57 12.47
N LYS A 143 -27.71 5.08 11.99
CA LYS A 143 -26.59 5.90 11.48
C LYS A 143 -26.04 5.37 10.16
N ILE A 144 -25.84 6.30 9.23
CA ILE A 144 -25.24 6.06 7.91
C ILE A 144 -23.87 6.76 7.87
N GLY A 145 -22.78 5.99 7.88
CA GLY A 145 -21.44 6.52 7.75
C GLY A 145 -21.07 6.81 6.29
N LEU A 146 -20.52 8.00 6.03
CA LEU A 146 -19.87 8.35 4.77
C LEU A 146 -18.44 8.85 5.03
N ASN A 147 -17.54 8.63 4.07
CA ASN A 147 -16.14 9.04 4.17
C ASN A 147 -15.96 10.52 3.84
N TYR A 148 -16.14 11.39 4.84
CA TYR A 148 -15.77 12.80 4.79
C TYR A 148 -15.10 13.20 6.11
N SER A 149 -14.13 14.10 6.05
CA SER A 149 -13.26 14.42 7.18
C SER A 149 -12.61 15.79 7.02
N ASP A 150 -12.61 16.58 8.10
CA ASP A 150 -11.99 17.92 8.10
C ASP A 150 -10.48 17.85 8.38
N ASN A 151 -10.00 16.74 8.97
CA ASN A 151 -8.64 16.65 9.51
C ASN A 151 -7.75 15.60 8.81
N PHE A 152 -8.36 14.55 8.28
CA PHE A 152 -7.66 13.40 7.69
C PHE A 152 -8.07 13.22 6.23
N SER A 153 -7.22 13.66 5.31
CA SER A 153 -7.49 13.59 3.87
C SER A 153 -7.70 12.17 3.34
N ILE A 154 -7.06 11.17 3.95
CA ILE A 154 -7.22 9.77 3.57
C ILE A 154 -8.64 9.22 3.85
N THR A 155 -9.41 9.90 4.71
CA THR A 155 -10.81 9.53 5.01
C THR A 155 -11.83 10.52 4.44
N ASP A 156 -11.37 11.50 3.66
CA ASP A 156 -12.20 12.50 2.96
C ASP A 156 -12.41 12.13 1.48
N GLY A 157 -12.92 10.92 1.24
CA GLY A 157 -12.98 10.33 -0.10
C GLY A 157 -14.23 10.69 -0.90
N ILE A 158 -15.34 11.08 -0.25
CA ILE A 158 -16.57 11.41 -0.97
C ILE A 158 -16.48 12.81 -1.60
N SER A 159 -16.67 12.90 -2.92
CA SER A 159 -16.71 14.21 -3.57
C SER A 159 -17.97 14.98 -3.19
N HIS A 160 -17.87 16.33 -3.20
CA HIS A 160 -19.02 17.21 -2.97
C HIS A 160 -20.25 16.86 -3.84
N THR A 161 -20.04 16.55 -5.12
CA THR A 161 -21.14 16.15 -6.03
C THR A 161 -21.78 14.83 -5.63
N GLN A 162 -21.01 13.82 -5.22
CA GLN A 162 -21.56 12.55 -4.77
C GLN A 162 -22.32 12.70 -3.45
N MET A 163 -21.80 13.49 -2.51
CA MET A 163 -22.50 13.81 -1.26
C MET A 163 -23.85 14.47 -1.52
N ARG A 164 -23.89 15.48 -2.40
CA ARG A 164 -25.13 16.16 -2.80
C ARG A 164 -26.13 15.18 -3.41
N ASP A 165 -25.69 14.38 -4.37
CA ASP A 165 -26.57 13.48 -5.11
C ASP A 165 -27.07 12.32 -4.22
N PHE A 166 -26.22 11.78 -3.35
CA PHE A 166 -26.59 10.79 -2.34
C PHE A 166 -27.67 11.32 -1.40
N LYS A 167 -27.49 12.54 -0.86
CA LYS A 167 -28.50 13.20 -0.01
C LYS A 167 -29.81 13.45 -0.75
N ALA A 168 -29.75 13.88 -2.01
CA ALA A 168 -30.94 14.16 -2.81
C ALA A 168 -31.78 12.90 -3.11
N ALA A 169 -31.15 11.73 -3.15
CA ALA A 169 -31.82 10.47 -3.42
C ALA A 169 -32.49 9.84 -2.19
N LEU A 170 -32.08 10.23 -0.97
CA LEU A 170 -32.57 9.64 0.26
C LEU A 170 -33.82 10.35 0.82
N PRO A 171 -34.71 9.62 1.51
CA PRO A 171 -35.73 10.23 2.35
C PRO A 171 -35.11 11.18 3.37
N ALA A 172 -35.84 12.24 3.74
CA ALA A 172 -35.36 13.24 4.70
C ALA A 172 -34.95 12.61 6.05
N GLU A 173 -35.68 11.57 6.48
CA GLU A 173 -35.37 10.85 7.70
C GLU A 173 -33.98 10.19 7.65
N LEU A 174 -33.65 9.44 6.59
CA LEU A 174 -32.33 8.82 6.45
C LEU A 174 -31.23 9.85 6.21
N THR A 175 -31.53 10.94 5.49
CA THR A 175 -30.60 12.05 5.29
C THR A 175 -30.15 12.66 6.62
N SER A 176 -31.05 12.74 7.61
CA SER A 176 -30.74 13.26 8.95
C SER A 176 -29.83 12.34 9.78
N ARG A 177 -29.68 11.07 9.35
CA ARG A 177 -28.88 10.03 10.02
C ARG A 177 -27.47 9.86 9.44
N ILE A 178 -27.10 10.68 8.45
CA ILE A 178 -25.77 10.68 7.85
C ILE A 178 -24.75 11.26 8.83
N VAL A 179 -23.67 10.53 9.07
CA VAL A 179 -22.57 10.92 9.95
C VAL A 179 -21.22 10.68 9.27
N SER A 180 -20.16 11.31 9.77
CA SER A 180 -18.81 11.04 9.28
C SER A 180 -18.37 9.65 9.71
N ALA A 181 -17.80 8.90 8.78
CA ALA A 181 -17.13 7.62 9.03
C ALA A 181 -15.63 7.80 9.35
N GLU A 182 -15.13 9.02 9.57
CA GLU A 182 -13.70 9.32 9.77
C GLU A 182 -13.02 8.34 10.74
N ARG A 183 -13.57 8.17 11.95
CA ARG A 183 -13.00 7.29 12.99
C ARG A 183 -13.05 5.81 12.61
N LEU A 184 -14.09 5.39 11.89
CA LEU A 184 -14.22 4.02 11.39
C LEU A 184 -13.17 3.77 10.31
N SER A 185 -13.07 4.69 9.34
CA SER A 185 -12.09 4.65 8.26
C SER A 185 -10.64 4.70 8.75
N ILE A 186 -10.34 5.54 9.75
CA ILE A 186 -9.04 5.53 10.44
C ILE A 186 -8.80 4.17 11.09
N GLY A 187 -9.77 3.66 11.84
CA GLY A 187 -9.69 2.34 12.46
C GLY A 187 -9.41 1.22 11.46
N TRP A 188 -10.00 1.30 10.27
CA TRP A 188 -9.68 0.41 9.16
C TRP A 188 -8.22 0.57 8.74
N ILE A 189 -7.77 1.77 8.40
CA ILE A 189 -6.42 2.00 7.85
C ILE A 189 -5.30 1.69 8.88
N GLU A 190 -5.50 2.02 10.15
CA GLU A 190 -4.45 1.95 11.18
C GLU A 190 -4.28 0.54 11.77
N THR A 191 -5.35 -0.25 11.82
CA THR A 191 -5.32 -1.55 12.49
C THR A 191 -4.56 -2.56 11.64
N ARG A 192 -3.67 -3.33 12.27
CA ARG A 192 -2.99 -4.48 11.66
C ARG A 192 -3.52 -5.78 12.24
N ILE A 193 -3.74 -6.78 11.39
CA ILE A 193 -4.10 -8.13 11.81
C ILE A 193 -2.83 -8.98 12.04
N PRO A 194 -2.90 -10.08 12.81
CA PRO A 194 -1.73 -10.91 13.10
C PRO A 194 -1.00 -11.42 11.85
N SER A 195 -1.74 -11.80 10.79
CA SER A 195 -1.14 -12.28 9.53
C SER A 195 -0.31 -11.19 8.81
N GLU A 196 -0.74 -9.93 8.87
CA GLU A 196 0.06 -8.79 8.36
C GLU A 196 1.37 -8.62 9.14
N MET A 197 1.35 -8.85 10.45
CA MET A 197 2.55 -8.72 11.28
C MET A 197 3.58 -9.82 11.02
N GLU A 198 3.14 -11.00 10.59
CA GLU A 198 4.06 -12.05 10.11
C GLU A 198 4.72 -11.63 8.79
N ILE A 199 3.95 -11.11 7.82
CA ILE A 199 4.46 -10.60 6.54
C ILE A 199 5.39 -9.39 6.75
N TYR A 200 5.11 -8.55 7.75
CA TYR A 200 5.91 -7.36 8.04
C TYR A 200 7.38 -7.70 8.35
N LYS A 201 7.66 -8.88 8.89
CA LYS A 201 9.04 -9.35 9.14
C LYS A 201 9.81 -9.50 7.83
N ASP A 202 9.18 -10.04 6.79
CA ASP A 202 9.79 -10.19 5.47
C ASP A 202 10.01 -8.85 4.80
N VAL A 203 9.03 -7.94 4.91
CA VAL A 203 9.13 -6.55 4.43
C VAL A 203 10.34 -5.85 5.07
N MET A 204 10.51 -5.97 6.40
CA MET A 204 11.64 -5.38 7.11
C MET A 204 12.97 -6.03 6.75
N LYS A 205 13.00 -7.35 6.51
CA LYS A 205 14.19 -8.04 6.05
C LYS A 205 14.66 -7.50 4.69
N ILE A 206 13.73 -7.29 3.75
CA ILE A 206 14.03 -6.71 2.45
C ILE A 206 14.52 -5.26 2.61
N ALA A 207 13.83 -4.44 3.40
CA ALA A 207 14.22 -3.05 3.64
C ALA A 207 15.63 -2.93 4.24
N HIS A 208 15.93 -3.69 5.30
CA HIS A 208 17.26 -3.72 5.89
C HIS A 208 18.33 -4.26 4.93
N GLY A 209 17.98 -5.22 4.06
CA GLY A 209 18.85 -5.71 3.01
C GLY A 209 19.26 -4.61 2.02
N ILE A 210 18.29 -3.84 1.53
CA ILE A 210 18.55 -2.70 0.62
C ILE A 210 19.43 -1.66 1.30
N ILE A 211 19.15 -1.34 2.57
CA ILE A 211 19.96 -0.40 3.37
C ILE A 211 21.40 -0.91 3.55
N ALA A 212 21.57 -2.20 3.84
CA ALA A 212 22.89 -2.81 4.00
C ALA A 212 23.69 -2.80 2.68
N GLU A 213 23.04 -3.08 1.55
CA GLU A 213 23.68 -2.96 0.24
C GLU A 213 24.05 -1.51 -0.08
N ALA A 214 23.16 -0.55 0.19
CA ALA A 214 23.41 0.88 -0.04
C ALA A 214 24.67 1.34 0.71
N PHE A 215 24.78 1.02 2.00
CA PHE A 215 25.94 1.41 2.82
C PHE A 215 27.15 0.48 2.69
N SER A 216 27.16 -0.42 1.72
CA SER A 216 28.28 -1.33 1.51
C SER A 216 29.48 -0.65 0.85
N ALA A 217 30.65 -1.27 0.99
CA ALA A 217 31.87 -0.84 0.30
C ALA A 217 31.77 -0.97 -1.23
N GLU A 218 30.77 -1.69 -1.76
CA GLU A 218 30.51 -1.77 -3.20
C GLU A 218 29.96 -0.43 -3.73
N ASN A 219 28.96 0.13 -3.04
CA ASN A 219 28.26 1.35 -3.45
C ASN A 219 28.92 2.64 -2.94
N ILE A 220 29.64 2.58 -1.82
CA ILE A 220 30.32 3.75 -1.25
C ILE A 220 31.84 3.64 -1.46
N LYS A 221 32.37 4.54 -2.30
CA LYS A 221 33.80 4.76 -2.49
C LYS A 221 34.16 6.15 -1.96
N PRO A 222 34.84 6.25 -0.80
CA PRO A 222 35.16 7.55 -0.21
C PRO A 222 35.97 8.44 -1.15
N GLY A 223 35.59 9.72 -1.26
CA GLY A 223 36.17 10.69 -2.18
C GLY A 223 35.67 10.57 -3.62
N ILE A 224 34.71 9.67 -3.90
CA ILE A 224 34.14 9.45 -5.23
C ILE A 224 32.61 9.49 -5.16
N THR A 225 31.99 8.62 -4.34
CA THR A 225 30.53 8.52 -4.24
C THR A 225 29.94 9.75 -3.55
N THR A 226 28.90 10.33 -4.13
CA THR A 226 28.11 11.41 -3.53
C THR A 226 26.88 10.89 -2.80
N ARG A 227 26.27 11.71 -1.93
CA ARG A 227 24.94 11.38 -1.37
C ARG A 227 23.90 11.21 -2.48
N GLN A 228 24.01 11.98 -3.56
CA GLN A 228 23.08 11.95 -4.67
C GLN A 228 23.16 10.64 -5.46
N ASP A 229 24.38 10.12 -5.66
CA ASP A 229 24.59 8.81 -6.28
C ASP A 229 23.91 7.71 -5.45
N LEU A 230 24.09 7.76 -4.13
CA LEU A 230 23.58 6.72 -3.24
C LEU A 230 22.06 6.71 -3.18
N LEU A 231 21.42 7.87 -3.06
CA LEU A 231 19.96 7.96 -2.99
C LEU A 231 19.28 7.58 -4.32
N TRP A 232 19.90 7.88 -5.47
CA TRP A 232 19.42 7.41 -6.78
C TRP A 232 19.65 5.92 -6.97
N TRP A 233 20.81 5.41 -6.53
CA TRP A 233 21.08 3.98 -6.51
C TRP A 233 20.01 3.24 -5.70
N MET A 234 19.67 3.70 -4.49
CA MET A 234 18.62 3.11 -3.66
C MET A 234 17.27 3.13 -4.38
N ARG A 235 16.89 4.25 -5.01
CA ARG A 235 15.64 4.34 -5.77
C ARG A 235 15.61 3.32 -6.92
N GLN A 236 16.70 3.19 -7.67
CA GLN A 236 16.80 2.23 -8.76
C GLN A 236 16.74 0.80 -8.22
N ARG A 237 17.46 0.50 -7.13
CA ARG A 237 17.49 -0.81 -6.49
C ARG A 237 16.11 -1.27 -6.04
N ILE A 238 15.34 -0.39 -5.41
CA ILE A 238 13.96 -0.66 -4.99
C ILE A 238 13.07 -0.97 -6.21
N HIS A 239 13.24 -0.22 -7.30
CA HIS A 239 12.50 -0.45 -8.54
C HIS A 239 12.88 -1.78 -9.21
N ASP A 240 14.16 -2.14 -9.24
CA ASP A 240 14.65 -3.40 -9.82
C ASP A 240 14.12 -4.63 -9.06
N LEU A 241 13.87 -4.47 -7.76
CA LEU A 241 13.16 -5.44 -6.92
C LEU A 241 11.63 -5.43 -7.14
N THR A 242 11.10 -4.61 -8.05
CA THR A 242 9.66 -4.44 -8.31
C THR A 242 8.86 -3.91 -7.12
N LEU A 243 9.51 -3.05 -6.32
CA LEU A 243 8.95 -2.40 -5.14
C LEU A 243 8.78 -0.89 -5.39
N VAL A 244 8.12 -0.24 -4.45
CA VAL A 244 7.90 1.22 -4.42
C VAL A 244 8.17 1.75 -3.02
N THR A 245 8.40 3.06 -2.90
CA THR A 245 8.56 3.75 -1.61
C THR A 245 7.46 4.77 -1.39
N TRP A 246 7.28 5.17 -0.12
CA TRP A 246 6.41 6.29 0.23
C TRP A 246 7.03 7.64 -0.15
N PHE A 247 8.31 7.84 0.16
CA PHE A 247 9.09 9.01 -0.23
C PHE A 247 10.34 8.61 -1.03
N HIS A 248 10.92 9.58 -1.74
CA HIS A 248 12.24 9.40 -2.32
C HIS A 248 13.25 9.15 -1.20
N PRO A 249 14.22 8.21 -1.35
CA PRO A 249 15.24 8.01 -0.33
C PRO A 249 16.01 9.30 -0.04
N GLU A 250 16.34 9.53 1.23
CA GLU A 250 17.18 10.63 1.70
C GLU A 250 18.48 10.06 2.25
N ILE A 251 19.59 10.75 2.00
CA ILE A 251 20.92 10.39 2.50
C ILE A 251 21.56 11.66 3.05
N ASP A 252 21.91 11.60 4.33
CA ASP A 252 22.55 12.67 5.06
C ASP A 252 23.96 12.28 5.48
N ILE A 253 24.81 13.31 5.57
CA ILE A 253 26.20 13.17 5.97
C ILE A 253 26.46 14.03 7.21
N GLU A 254 26.84 13.37 8.29
CA GLU A 254 27.35 13.98 9.50
C GLU A 254 28.88 13.92 9.52
N ARG A 255 29.53 15.08 9.67
CA ARG A 255 31.00 15.18 9.67
C ARG A 255 31.51 16.24 10.64
N SER A 256 32.72 16.04 11.13
CA SER A 256 33.37 16.95 12.08
C SER A 256 33.65 18.34 11.48
N ASP A 257 33.73 19.37 12.32
CA ASP A 257 34.10 20.73 11.87
C ASP A 257 35.48 20.79 11.22
N ARG A 258 36.38 19.88 11.60
CA ARG A 258 37.66 19.72 10.94
C ARG A 258 37.48 19.28 9.49
N SER A 259 36.68 18.22 9.25
CA SER A 259 36.39 17.73 7.89
C SER A 259 35.73 18.82 7.03
N LYS A 260 34.76 19.56 7.60
CA LYS A 260 34.12 20.70 6.90
C LYS A 260 35.14 21.76 6.45
N ARG A 261 36.10 22.13 7.32
CA ARG A 261 37.18 23.08 6.97
C ARG A 261 38.10 22.52 5.90
N GLU A 262 38.55 21.27 6.04
CA GLU A 262 39.43 20.62 5.06
C GLU A 262 38.78 20.53 3.66
N ILE A 263 37.48 20.23 3.59
CA ILE A 263 36.70 20.23 2.34
C ILE A 263 36.65 21.63 1.73
N ALA A 264 36.31 22.65 2.52
CA ALA A 264 36.21 24.03 2.05
C ALA A 264 37.55 24.60 1.59
N GLU A 265 38.61 24.42 2.39
CA GLU A 265 39.98 24.86 2.06
C GLU A 265 40.54 24.12 0.84
N GLY A 266 40.18 22.84 0.67
CA GLY A 266 40.56 22.03 -0.48
C GLY A 266 39.72 22.26 -1.74
N ASN A 267 38.71 23.12 -1.70
CA ASN A 267 37.71 23.30 -2.76
C ASN A 267 37.12 21.96 -3.25
N LEU A 268 36.86 21.08 -2.29
CA LEU A 268 36.27 19.76 -2.50
C LEU A 268 34.74 19.85 -2.45
N ASP A 269 34.07 18.90 -3.09
CA ASP A 269 32.61 18.88 -3.14
C ASP A 269 32.01 18.38 -1.81
N PRO A 270 31.23 19.19 -1.08
CA PRO A 270 30.62 18.77 0.18
C PRO A 270 29.59 17.65 0.02
N ASP A 271 29.09 17.38 -1.20
CA ASP A 271 28.16 16.28 -1.50
C ASP A 271 28.85 14.90 -1.53
N VAL A 272 30.17 14.88 -1.75
CA VAL A 272 30.97 13.66 -1.77
C VAL A 272 31.13 13.12 -0.35
N ILE A 273 31.02 11.79 -0.22
CA ILE A 273 31.24 11.06 1.02
C ILE A 273 32.75 10.90 1.22
N TYR A 274 33.29 11.41 2.32
CA TYR A 274 34.72 11.32 2.64
C TYR A 274 34.99 10.34 3.79
N LYS A 275 36.27 9.94 3.96
CA LYS A 275 36.66 9.08 5.08
C LYS A 275 36.40 9.78 6.42
N GLY A 276 35.74 9.08 7.33
CA GLY A 276 35.38 9.61 8.65
C GLY A 276 34.03 10.32 8.69
N ASP A 277 33.34 10.44 7.56
CA ASP A 277 31.93 10.83 7.53
C ASP A 277 31.06 9.71 8.14
N HIS A 278 30.07 10.11 8.94
CA HIS A 278 28.95 9.25 9.31
C HIS A 278 27.84 9.48 8.28
N VAL A 279 27.34 8.41 7.68
CA VAL A 279 26.32 8.47 6.62
C VAL A 279 25.08 7.75 7.11
N HIS A 280 23.91 8.39 6.98
CA HIS A 280 22.63 7.83 7.42
C HIS A 280 21.48 8.20 6.46
N THR A 281 20.32 7.57 6.68
CA THR A 281 19.06 7.74 5.96
C THR A 281 17.93 7.97 6.96
#